data_AF-A0A2P2ITH6-F1
#
_entry.id   AF-A0A2P2ITH6-F1
#
_cell.length_a   1.000
_cell.length_b   1.000
_cell.length_c   1.000
_cell.angle_alpha   90.00
_cell.angle_beta   90.00
_cell.angle_gamma   90.00
#
_symmetry.space_group_name_H-M   'P 1'
#
loop_
_entity.id
_entity.type
_entity.pdbx_description
1 polymer ?
#
loop_
_entity_poly.entity_id
_entity_poly.type
_entity_poly.pdbx_seq_one_letter_code
_entity_poly.pdbx_strand_id
1 'polypeptide(L)'
;MFAQKKVTLPPGRHKIVILDEADSMTSGAQQALRRTMEIYSNSTRFALACNTSSKIIEPIQSRCAVVRFSRLSDQEILGRLMVIVDAEKVPYVPEGLEAIIFTADGDMRQALNNMQATCSGFQFVNQENVFKVCDQPHPLHVKNMVRQVLEGKFDDACSGLKQLYDLGYSPTDIITTFFRIIKNYDMAEYLKLEFMKETGFAHMRICDGVGSYLQLCGLLAKLSIVRDTAKA
;
A
#
# COMPACT_ATOMS: atom_id res chain seq x y z
N MET A 1 -13.96 -34.49 -18.91
CA MET A 1 -13.95 -34.26 -17.45
C MET A 1 -12.59 -33.65 -17.12
N PHE A 2 -12.56 -32.39 -16.67
CA PHE A 2 -11.31 -31.63 -16.46
C PHE A 2 -10.44 -32.37 -15.41
N ALA A 3 -9.25 -32.82 -15.83
CA ALA A 3 -8.15 -33.37 -15.03
C ALA A 3 -8.53 -34.24 -13.81
N GLN A 4 -8.87 -35.52 -14.01
CA GLN A 4 -8.93 -36.49 -12.90
C GLN A 4 -7.60 -37.22 -12.72
N LYS A 5 -6.75 -36.74 -11.80
CA LYS A 5 -5.66 -37.56 -11.25
C LYS A 5 -6.17 -38.27 -10.00
N LYS A 6 -6.34 -39.59 -10.06
CA LYS A 6 -6.69 -40.41 -8.88
C LYS A 6 -5.45 -40.54 -8.00
N VAL A 7 -5.51 -39.91 -6.83
CA VAL A 7 -4.50 -40.05 -5.77
C VAL A 7 -5.19 -40.68 -4.57
N THR A 8 -4.79 -41.89 -4.21
CA THR A 8 -5.21 -42.58 -2.99
C THR A 8 -4.36 -42.09 -1.83
N LEU A 9 -4.99 -41.48 -0.84
CA LEU A 9 -4.34 -41.02 0.38
C LEU A 9 -4.58 -42.01 1.52
N PRO A 10 -3.65 -42.13 2.48
CA PRO A 10 -3.86 -42.92 3.69
C PRO A 10 -5.04 -42.37 4.51
N PRO A 11 -5.69 -43.22 5.33
CA PRO A 11 -6.84 -42.81 6.14
C PRO A 11 -6.50 -41.61 7.03
N GLY A 12 -7.41 -40.63 7.08
CA GLY A 12 -7.25 -39.38 7.83
C GLY A 12 -6.58 -38.23 7.06
N ARG A 13 -6.02 -38.46 5.86
CA ARG A 13 -5.48 -37.39 5.00
C ARG A 13 -6.48 -36.96 3.94
N HIS A 14 -6.56 -35.66 3.71
CA HIS A 14 -7.37 -35.06 2.65
C HIS A 14 -6.46 -34.43 1.59
N LYS A 15 -6.91 -34.42 0.34
CA LYS A 15 -6.28 -33.59 -0.71
C LYS A 15 -6.53 -32.12 -0.38
N ILE A 16 -5.59 -31.24 -0.72
CA ILE A 16 -5.78 -29.80 -0.57
C ILE A 16 -5.77 -29.17 -1.96
N VAL A 17 -6.77 -28.35 -2.24
CA VAL A 17 -6.83 -27.50 -3.43
C VAL A 17 -6.69 -26.06 -2.95
N ILE A 18 -5.62 -25.39 -3.38
CA ILE A 18 -5.39 -23.97 -3.09
C ILE A 18 -5.83 -23.18 -4.32
N LEU A 19 -6.76 -22.26 -4.12
CA LEU A 19 -7.20 -21.30 -5.13
C LEU A 19 -6.72 -19.93 -4.66
N ASP A 20 -5.67 -19.44 -5.30
CA ASP A 20 -5.21 -18.07 -5.11
C ASP A 20 -6.05 -17.11 -5.98
N GLU A 21 -6.15 -15.85 -5.56
CA GLU A 21 -6.95 -14.81 -6.22
C GLU A 21 -8.40 -15.25 -6.50
N ALA A 22 -9.04 -15.90 -5.53
CA ALA A 22 -10.40 -16.43 -5.69
C ALA A 22 -11.45 -15.34 -5.96
N ASP A 23 -11.15 -14.08 -5.63
CA ASP A 23 -11.98 -12.91 -5.93
C ASP A 23 -11.96 -12.50 -7.41
N SER A 24 -11.03 -13.03 -8.21
CA SER A 24 -11.01 -12.90 -9.67
C SER A 24 -11.92 -13.92 -10.37
N MET A 25 -12.47 -14.91 -9.65
CA MET A 25 -13.38 -15.89 -10.22
C MET A 25 -14.75 -15.30 -10.51
N THR A 26 -15.31 -15.61 -11.68
CA THR A 26 -16.68 -15.24 -12.03
C THR A 26 -17.70 -15.91 -11.11
N SER A 27 -18.85 -15.25 -10.90
CA SER A 27 -19.93 -15.79 -10.07
C SER A 27 -20.39 -17.18 -10.52
N GLY A 28 -20.47 -17.42 -11.84
CA GLY A 28 -20.79 -18.73 -12.41
C GLY A 28 -19.77 -19.81 -12.04
N ALA A 29 -18.47 -19.50 -12.10
CA ALA A 29 -17.40 -20.41 -11.69
C ALA A 29 -17.46 -20.71 -10.19
N GLN A 30 -17.74 -19.71 -9.35
CA GLN A 30 -17.92 -19.89 -7.91
C GLN A 30 -19.14 -20.79 -7.60
N GLN A 31 -20.26 -20.64 -8.32
CA GLN A 31 -21.44 -21.50 -8.14
C GLN A 31 -21.15 -22.96 -8.53
N ALA A 32 -20.37 -23.19 -9.58
CA ALA A 32 -19.93 -24.54 -9.96
C ALA A 32 -18.96 -25.14 -8.91
N LEU A 33 -18.05 -24.31 -8.39
CA LEU A 33 -17.09 -24.70 -7.36
C LEU A 33 -17.80 -25.13 -6.07
N ARG A 34 -18.83 -24.39 -5.64
CA ARG A 34 -19.64 -24.72 -4.45
C ARG A 34 -20.09 -26.18 -4.44
N ARG A 35 -20.70 -26.66 -5.54
CA ARG A 35 -21.20 -28.04 -5.62
C ARG A 35 -20.06 -29.06 -5.53
N THR A 36 -18.91 -28.73 -6.09
CA THR A 36 -17.70 -29.56 -6.03
C THR A 36 -17.17 -29.63 -4.59
N MET A 37 -17.12 -28.51 -3.87
CA MET A 37 -16.70 -28.46 -2.47
C MET A 37 -17.60 -29.30 -1.56
N GLU A 38 -18.92 -29.28 -1.81
CA GLU A 38 -19.89 -30.09 -1.05
C GLU A 38 -19.68 -31.60 -1.30
N ILE A 39 -19.68 -32.02 -2.57
CA ILE A 39 -19.61 -33.44 -2.96
C ILE A 39 -18.30 -34.10 -2.47
N TYR A 40 -17.19 -33.38 -2.53
CA TYR A 40 -15.86 -33.94 -2.26
C TYR A 40 -15.29 -33.56 -0.88
N SER A 41 -16.08 -32.96 0.00
CA SER A 41 -15.67 -32.50 1.35
C SER A 41 -14.97 -33.56 2.21
N ASN A 42 -15.38 -34.83 2.10
CA ASN A 42 -14.77 -35.96 2.82
C ASN A 42 -13.36 -36.34 2.31
N SER A 43 -13.02 -35.97 1.08
CA SER A 43 -11.75 -36.37 0.44
C SER A 43 -10.80 -35.21 0.15
N THR A 44 -11.35 -34.00 0.03
CA THR A 44 -10.64 -32.82 -0.47
C THR A 44 -11.06 -31.59 0.34
N ARG A 45 -10.07 -30.83 0.80
CA ARG A 45 -10.24 -29.52 1.44
C ARG A 45 -9.82 -28.42 0.48
N PHE A 46 -10.47 -27.29 0.59
CA PHE A 46 -10.20 -26.12 -0.25
C PHE A 46 -9.66 -25.00 0.63
N ALA A 47 -8.60 -24.35 0.16
CA ALA A 47 -8.08 -23.12 0.73
C ALA A 47 -8.22 -22.03 -0.33
N LEU A 48 -9.01 -21.00 -0.04
CA LEU A 48 -9.26 -19.89 -0.94
C LEU A 48 -8.56 -18.65 -0.38
N ALA A 49 -7.63 -18.09 -1.15
CA ALA A 49 -7.01 -16.81 -0.85
C ALA A 49 -7.67 -15.72 -1.71
N CYS A 50 -8.01 -14.59 -1.11
CA CYS A 50 -8.60 -13.45 -1.80
C CYS A 50 -8.29 -12.16 -1.05
N ASN A 51 -8.24 -11.04 -1.77
CA ASN A 51 -8.05 -9.72 -1.17
C ASN A 51 -9.40 -9.11 -0.76
N THR A 52 -10.45 -9.37 -1.54
CA THR A 52 -11.79 -8.82 -1.32
C THR A 52 -12.79 -9.92 -1.00
N SER A 53 -13.06 -10.19 0.29
CA SER A 53 -13.99 -11.25 0.69
C SER A 53 -15.42 -11.04 0.20
N SER A 54 -15.85 -9.79 -0.04
CA SER A 54 -17.20 -9.49 -0.58
C SER A 54 -17.41 -9.94 -2.02
N LYS A 55 -16.33 -10.21 -2.78
CA LYS A 55 -16.42 -10.79 -4.12
C LYS A 55 -16.62 -12.31 -4.11
N ILE A 56 -16.48 -12.95 -2.95
CA ILE A 56 -16.77 -14.38 -2.76
C ILE A 56 -18.25 -14.54 -2.42
N ILE A 57 -18.96 -15.41 -3.13
CA ILE A 57 -20.38 -15.65 -2.87
C ILE A 57 -20.61 -16.24 -1.46
N GLU A 58 -21.69 -15.80 -0.79
CA GLU A 58 -22.07 -16.27 0.55
C GLU A 58 -22.17 -17.81 0.68
N PRO A 59 -22.64 -18.58 -0.32
CA PRO A 59 -22.62 -20.03 -0.26
C PRO A 59 -21.23 -20.66 -0.08
N ILE A 60 -20.17 -20.05 -0.60
CA ILE A 60 -18.79 -20.53 -0.35
C ILE A 60 -18.35 -20.11 1.05
N GLN A 61 -18.59 -18.86 1.45
CA GLN A 61 -18.19 -18.34 2.76
C GLN A 61 -18.80 -19.15 3.91
N SER A 62 -20.07 -19.52 3.82
CA SER A 62 -20.77 -20.34 4.84
C SER A 62 -20.20 -21.77 5.01
N ARG A 63 -19.36 -22.24 4.08
CA ARG A 63 -18.74 -23.57 4.11
C ARG A 63 -17.25 -23.53 4.48
N CYS A 64 -16.70 -22.33 4.68
CA CYS A 64 -15.28 -22.12 4.94
C CYS A 64 -15.08 -21.36 6.26
N ALA A 65 -13.98 -21.66 6.94
CA ALA A 65 -13.51 -20.81 8.03
C ALA A 65 -12.87 -19.56 7.42
N VAL A 66 -13.39 -18.38 7.76
CA VAL A 66 -12.84 -17.11 7.29
C VAL A 66 -11.72 -16.67 8.23
N VAL A 67 -10.48 -16.72 7.75
CA VAL A 67 -9.31 -16.19 8.45
C VAL A 67 -8.97 -14.84 7.84
N ARG A 68 -9.00 -13.78 8.65
CA ARG A 68 -8.68 -12.41 8.20
C ARG A 68 -7.24 -12.09 8.52
N PHE A 69 -6.51 -11.63 7.51
CA PHE A 69 -5.16 -11.11 7.67
C PHE A 69 -5.22 -9.59 7.71
N SER A 70 -4.63 -8.99 8.75
CA SER A 70 -4.39 -7.55 8.84
C SER A 70 -3.03 -7.20 8.25
N ARG A 71 -2.84 -5.92 7.95
CA ARG A 71 -1.50 -5.39 7.65
C ARG A 71 -0.56 -5.67 8.82
N LEU A 72 0.71 -5.91 8.50
CA LEU A 72 1.74 -6.10 9.51
C LEU A 72 2.06 -4.78 10.18
N SER A 73 2.38 -4.85 11.47
CA SER A 73 2.94 -3.71 12.19
C SER A 73 4.39 -3.46 11.78
N ASP A 74 4.84 -2.21 11.93
CA ASP A 74 6.21 -1.80 11.64
C ASP A 74 7.25 -2.66 12.40
N GLN A 75 6.91 -3.08 13.63
CA GLN A 75 7.77 -3.93 14.46
C GLN A 75 7.89 -5.35 13.91
N GLU A 76 6.80 -5.94 13.41
CA GLU A 76 6.82 -7.28 12.80
C GLU A 76 7.63 -7.28 11.49
N ILE A 77 7.48 -6.23 10.68
CA ILE A 77 8.26 -6.05 9.45
C ILE A 77 9.74 -5.89 9.79
N LEU A 78 10.07 -5.00 10.74
CA LEU A 78 11.45 -4.78 11.17
C LEU A 78 12.09 -6.07 11.69
N GLY A 79 11.38 -6.81 12.54
CA GLY A 79 11.87 -8.09 13.07
C GLY A 79 12.19 -9.10 11.97
N ARG A 80 11.35 -9.16 10.92
CA ARG A 80 11.61 -10.03 9.77
C ARG A 80 12.74 -9.52 8.88
N LEU A 81 12.85 -8.21 8.67
CA LEU A 81 13.94 -7.59 7.91
C LEU A 81 15.29 -7.86 8.58
N MET A 82 15.40 -7.72 9.90
CA MET A 82 16.65 -7.99 10.63
C MET A 82 17.15 -9.43 10.43
N VAL A 83 16.26 -10.42 10.48
CA VAL A 83 16.62 -11.83 10.22
C VAL A 83 17.24 -12.01 8.83
N ILE A 84 16.76 -11.27 7.83
CA ILE A 84 17.23 -11.37 6.45
C ILE A 84 18.53 -10.59 6.26
N VAL A 85 18.63 -9.40 6.85
CA VAL A 85 19.86 -8.61 6.90
C VAL A 85 21.01 -9.43 7.49
N ASP A 86 20.77 -10.11 8.62
CA ASP A 86 21.77 -10.92 9.31
C ASP A 86 22.18 -12.16 8.48
N ALA A 87 21.22 -12.79 7.80
CA ALA A 87 21.46 -13.96 6.96
C ALA A 87 22.27 -13.61 5.70
N GLU A 88 21.91 -12.51 5.02
CA GLU A 88 22.53 -12.06 3.77
C GLU A 88 23.74 -11.15 3.99
N LYS A 89 23.99 -10.73 5.25
CA LYS A 89 25.06 -9.79 5.66
C LYS A 89 25.04 -8.47 4.87
N VAL A 90 23.84 -7.92 4.68
CA VAL A 90 23.64 -6.66 3.95
C VAL A 90 24.09 -5.49 4.81
N PRO A 91 24.96 -4.58 4.33
CA PRO A 91 25.32 -3.40 5.08
C PRO A 91 24.19 -2.37 5.03
N TYR A 92 23.76 -1.91 6.21
CA TYR A 92 22.60 -1.04 6.37
C TYR A 92 22.84 0.03 7.43
N VAL A 93 22.01 1.06 7.36
CA VAL A 93 21.88 2.14 8.34
C VAL A 93 20.45 2.11 8.88
N PRO A 94 20.20 2.32 10.19
CA PRO A 94 18.86 2.24 10.78
C PRO A 94 17.80 3.05 10.02
N GLU A 95 18.15 4.26 9.59
CA GLU A 95 17.31 5.17 8.81
C GLU A 95 16.91 4.59 7.44
N GLY A 96 17.74 3.70 6.87
CA GLY A 96 17.43 2.96 5.65
C GLY A 96 16.35 1.90 5.86
N LEU A 97 16.37 1.20 6.99
CA LEU A 97 15.31 0.24 7.34
C LEU A 97 13.99 0.95 7.64
N GLU A 98 14.04 2.09 8.33
CA GLU A 98 12.86 2.94 8.54
C GLU A 98 12.26 3.42 7.21
N ALA A 99 13.09 3.79 6.23
CA ALA A 99 12.63 4.16 4.90
C ALA A 99 11.96 2.99 4.16
N ILE A 100 12.49 1.77 4.28
CA ILE A 100 11.87 0.57 3.70
C ILE A 100 10.50 0.31 4.34
N ILE A 101 10.39 0.40 5.67
CA ILE A 101 9.12 0.22 6.38
C ILE A 101 8.10 1.28 5.95
N PHE A 102 8.53 2.53 5.86
CA PHE A 102 7.69 3.64 5.42
C PHE A 102 7.16 3.46 3.98
N THR A 103 7.99 2.93 3.08
CA THR A 103 7.59 2.66 1.68
C THR A 103 6.72 1.42 1.53
N ALA A 104 6.84 0.45 2.44
CA ALA A 104 6.12 -0.83 2.40
C ALA A 104 4.67 -0.77 2.91
N ASP A 105 4.29 0.21 3.75
CA ASP A 105 2.91 0.43 4.22
C ASP A 105 2.19 -0.83 4.75
N GLY A 106 2.93 -1.70 5.45
CA GLY A 106 2.40 -2.95 6.02
C GLY A 106 2.52 -4.20 5.12
N ASP A 107 3.06 -4.07 3.91
CA ASP A 107 3.30 -5.19 2.97
C ASP A 107 4.75 -5.72 3.07
N MET A 108 4.90 -6.93 3.61
CA MET A 108 6.21 -7.59 3.72
C MET A 108 6.85 -7.87 2.35
N ARG A 109 6.06 -8.23 1.33
CA ARG A 109 6.58 -8.51 -0.01
C ARG A 109 7.18 -7.25 -0.59
N GLN A 110 6.50 -6.12 -0.45
CA GLN A 110 7.01 -4.83 -0.91
C GLN A 110 8.28 -4.42 -0.14
N ALA A 111 8.31 -4.59 1.19
CA ALA A 111 9.50 -4.32 1.99
C ALA A 111 10.73 -5.10 1.51
N LEU A 112 10.57 -6.40 1.25
CA LEU A 112 11.66 -7.26 0.77
C LEU A 112 12.11 -6.92 -0.64
N ASN A 113 11.17 -6.65 -1.54
CA ASN A 113 11.51 -6.24 -2.90
C ASN A 113 12.28 -4.91 -2.92
N ASN A 114 11.84 -3.93 -2.13
CA ASN A 114 12.52 -2.64 -2.01
C ASN A 114 13.93 -2.81 -1.43
N MET A 115 14.06 -3.64 -0.38
CA MET A 115 15.35 -3.94 0.23
C MET A 115 16.30 -4.62 -0.77
N GLN A 116 15.82 -5.65 -1.48
CA GLN A 116 16.61 -6.37 -2.47
C GLN A 116 17.01 -5.47 -3.64
N ALA A 117 16.11 -4.64 -4.14
CA ALA A 117 16.40 -3.69 -5.22
C ALA A 117 17.43 -2.65 -4.78
N THR A 118 17.33 -2.14 -3.55
CA THR A 118 18.30 -1.20 -2.98
C THR A 118 19.69 -1.84 -2.82
N CYS A 119 19.74 -3.06 -2.27
CA CYS A 119 21.00 -3.79 -2.13
C CYS A 119 21.62 -4.16 -3.48
N SER A 120 20.81 -4.54 -4.47
CA SER A 120 21.30 -4.90 -5.79
C SER A 120 21.82 -3.70 -6.57
N GLY A 121 21.20 -2.53 -6.41
CA GLY A 121 21.60 -1.29 -7.10
C GLY A 121 22.79 -0.59 -6.46
N PHE A 122 22.81 -0.48 -5.13
CA PHE A 122 23.76 0.38 -4.41
C PHE A 122 24.65 -0.35 -3.39
N GLN A 123 24.43 -1.65 -3.17
CA GLN A 123 25.09 -2.50 -2.17
C GLN A 123 24.98 -2.04 -0.71
N PHE A 124 24.42 -0.86 -0.45
CA PHE A 124 24.29 -0.25 0.86
C PHE A 124 22.88 0.32 1.06
N VAL A 125 22.23 -0.10 2.14
CA VAL A 125 20.86 0.30 2.47
C VAL A 125 20.90 1.56 3.34
N ASN A 126 20.70 2.71 2.72
CA ASN A 126 20.49 4.01 3.39
C ASN A 126 19.16 4.63 2.93
N GLN A 127 18.72 5.68 3.62
CA GLN A 127 17.45 6.35 3.33
C GLN A 127 17.38 6.91 1.89
N GLU A 128 18.48 7.51 1.42
CA GLU A 128 18.54 8.13 0.09
C GLU A 128 18.43 7.11 -1.05
N ASN A 129 19.16 6.00 -0.96
CA ASN A 129 19.14 4.93 -1.95
C ASN A 129 17.76 4.25 -2.00
N VAL A 130 17.12 4.05 -0.84
CA VAL A 130 15.77 3.48 -0.78
C VAL A 130 14.78 4.39 -1.52
N PHE A 131 14.77 5.70 -1.24
CA PHE A 131 13.85 6.62 -1.93
C PHE A 131 14.15 6.76 -3.42
N LYS A 132 15.43 6.70 -3.83
CA LYS A 132 15.82 6.67 -5.25
C LYS A 132 15.31 5.43 -5.98
N VAL A 133 15.35 4.26 -5.34
CA VAL A 133 14.87 3.01 -5.95
C VAL A 133 13.35 2.95 -5.99
N CYS A 134 12.69 3.44 -4.94
CA CYS A 134 11.23 3.46 -4.86
C CYS A 134 10.59 4.60 -5.69
N ASP A 135 11.39 5.52 -6.24
CA ASP A 135 10.96 6.70 -6.99
C ASP A 135 9.88 7.52 -6.26
N GLN A 136 10.04 7.67 -4.94
CA GLN A 136 9.12 8.44 -4.10
C GLN A 136 9.77 9.75 -3.64
N PRO A 137 9.01 10.86 -3.64
CA PRO A 137 9.53 12.13 -3.18
C PRO A 137 9.90 12.05 -1.70
N HIS A 138 11.07 12.59 -1.34
CA HIS A 138 11.56 12.52 0.03
C HIS A 138 10.55 13.14 1.01
N PRO A 139 10.17 12.44 2.11
CA PRO A 139 9.12 12.91 3.02
C PRO A 139 9.38 14.30 3.61
N LEU A 140 10.65 14.67 3.81
CA LEU A 140 11.04 16.01 4.29
C LEU A 140 10.62 17.13 3.34
N HIS A 141 10.73 16.96 2.02
CA HIS A 141 10.31 18.00 1.06
C HIS A 141 8.82 18.24 1.16
N VAL A 142 8.04 17.16 1.22
CA VAL A 142 6.59 17.26 1.32
C VAL A 142 6.14 17.77 2.70
N LYS A 143 6.81 17.37 3.78
CA LYS A 143 6.58 17.92 5.13
C LYS A 143 6.85 19.43 5.18
N ASN A 144 7.90 19.89 4.50
CA ASN A 144 8.20 21.32 4.38
C ASN A 144 7.11 22.08 3.60
N MET A 145 6.56 21.51 2.53
CA MET A 145 5.43 22.10 1.81
C MET A 145 4.20 22.24 2.70
N VAL A 146 3.84 21.19 3.45
CA VAL A 146 2.71 21.23 4.40
C VAL A 146 2.94 22.34 5.45
N ARG A 147 4.16 22.45 6.00
CA ARG A 147 4.53 23.52 6.93
C ARG A 147 4.38 24.91 6.30
N GLN A 148 4.87 25.12 5.08
CA GLN A 148 4.76 26.41 4.37
C GLN A 148 3.29 26.81 4.15
N VAL A 149 2.42 25.85 3.81
CA VAL A 149 0.98 26.09 3.70
C VAL A 149 0.38 26.52 5.04
N LEU A 150 0.76 25.87 6.15
CA LEU A 150 0.31 26.25 7.50
C LEU A 150 0.82 27.63 7.93
N GLU A 151 2.03 28.00 7.55
CA GLU A 151 2.60 29.33 7.76
C GLU A 151 1.96 30.40 6.85
N GLY A 152 1.29 30.01 5.75
CA GLY A 152 0.68 30.92 4.77
C GLY A 152 1.63 31.37 3.66
N LYS A 153 2.78 30.71 3.52
CA LYS A 153 3.76 30.97 2.47
C LYS A 153 3.42 30.13 1.25
N PHE A 154 2.37 30.54 0.52
CA PHE A 154 1.88 29.80 -0.65
C PHE A 154 2.90 29.74 -1.79
N ASP A 155 3.60 30.84 -2.06
CA ASP A 155 4.61 30.90 -3.13
C ASP A 155 5.78 29.95 -2.88
N ASP A 156 6.21 29.84 -1.62
CA ASP A 156 7.26 28.90 -1.21
C ASP A 156 6.80 27.44 -1.37
N ALA A 157 5.54 27.14 -1.00
CA ALA A 157 4.96 25.81 -1.17
C ALA A 157 4.83 25.41 -2.65
N CYS A 158 4.41 26.35 -3.51
CA CYS A 158 4.38 26.14 -4.96
C CYS A 158 5.78 25.95 -5.55
N SER A 159 6.78 26.68 -5.04
CA SER A 159 8.17 26.51 -5.46
C SER A 159 8.70 25.12 -5.09
N GLY A 160 8.39 24.63 -3.88
CA GLY A 160 8.72 23.26 -3.47
C GLY A 160 8.02 22.19 -4.32
N LEU A 161 6.75 22.42 -4.67
CA LEU A 161 6.00 21.52 -5.56
C LEU A 161 6.60 21.51 -6.97
N LYS A 162 6.99 22.67 -7.49
CA LYS A 162 7.64 22.78 -8.79
C LYS A 162 8.94 22.01 -8.84
N GLN A 163 9.76 22.07 -7.77
CA GLN A 163 10.99 21.28 -7.69
C GLN A 163 10.69 19.77 -7.79
N LEU A 164 9.67 19.26 -7.10
CA LEU A 164 9.29 17.85 -7.22
C LEU A 164 8.77 17.51 -8.62
N TYR A 165 8.01 18.41 -9.24
CA TYR A 165 7.51 18.21 -10.59
C TYR A 165 8.63 18.21 -11.64
N ASP A 166 9.59 19.12 -11.52
CA ASP A 166 10.75 19.25 -12.42
C ASP A 166 11.73 18.07 -12.27
N LEU A 167 11.77 17.43 -11.08
CA LEU A 167 12.49 16.18 -10.86
C LEU A 167 11.84 14.97 -11.54
N GLY A 168 10.63 15.12 -12.10
CA GLY A 168 9.95 14.09 -12.87
C GLY A 168 9.06 13.15 -12.06
N TYR A 169 8.79 13.45 -10.77
CA TYR A 169 7.89 12.63 -9.97
C TYR A 169 6.46 12.67 -10.52
N SER A 170 5.81 11.51 -10.52
CA SER A 170 4.41 11.43 -10.94
C SER A 170 3.50 12.23 -9.99
N PRO A 171 2.48 12.93 -10.51
CA PRO A 171 1.45 13.58 -9.70
C PRO A 171 0.76 12.61 -8.72
N THR A 172 0.61 11.34 -9.10
CA THR A 172 0.04 10.29 -8.23
C THR A 172 0.91 10.02 -7.01
N ASP A 173 2.23 10.00 -7.20
CA ASP A 173 3.19 9.70 -6.13
C ASP A 173 3.34 10.90 -5.19
N ILE A 174 3.31 12.10 -5.76
CA ILE A 174 3.28 13.35 -4.99
C ILE A 174 2.05 13.37 -4.08
N ILE A 175 0.85 13.17 -4.62
CA ILE A 175 -0.39 13.19 -3.81
C ILE A 175 -0.42 12.06 -2.78
N THR A 176 0.00 10.84 -3.15
CA THR A 176 -0.02 9.70 -2.22
C THR A 176 0.92 9.94 -1.04
N THR A 177 2.11 10.50 -1.31
CA THR A 177 3.06 10.89 -0.27
C THR A 177 2.53 12.04 0.58
N PHE A 178 1.88 13.02 -0.06
CA PHE A 178 1.24 14.15 0.61
C PHE A 178 0.16 13.69 1.60
N PHE A 179 -0.71 12.77 1.19
CA PHE A 179 -1.74 12.18 2.02
C PHE A 179 -1.14 11.43 3.22
N ARG A 180 -0.10 10.62 2.99
CA ARG A 180 0.61 9.88 4.05
C ARG A 180 1.21 10.83 5.09
N ILE A 181 1.77 11.95 4.66
CA ILE A 181 2.38 12.93 5.55
C ILE A 181 1.33 13.71 6.34
N ILE A 182 0.25 14.16 5.73
CA ILE A 182 -0.84 14.84 6.46
C ILE A 182 -1.38 13.95 7.59
N LYS A 183 -1.59 12.67 7.31
CA LYS A 183 -2.10 11.71 8.30
C LYS A 183 -1.23 11.67 9.56
N ASN A 184 0.09 11.70 9.38
CA ASN A 184 1.08 11.61 10.45
C ASN A 184 1.58 12.98 10.96
N TYR A 185 1.13 14.09 10.37
CA TYR A 185 1.56 15.43 10.75
C TYR A 185 0.89 15.87 12.06
N ASP A 186 1.61 16.61 12.90
CA ASP A 186 1.07 17.14 14.14
C ASP A 186 0.33 18.47 13.88
N MET A 187 -1.00 18.43 13.96
CA MET A 187 -1.90 19.56 13.73
C MET A 187 -3.28 19.27 14.35
N ALA A 188 -4.09 20.32 14.54
CA ALA A 188 -5.46 20.19 15.06
C ALA A 188 -6.28 19.20 14.22
N GLU A 189 -7.04 18.32 14.89
CA GLU A 189 -7.75 17.21 14.25
C GLU A 189 -8.76 17.69 13.21
N TYR A 190 -9.51 18.76 13.49
CA TYR A 190 -10.42 19.39 12.54
C TYR A 190 -9.70 19.81 11.24
N LEU A 191 -8.56 20.51 11.38
CA LEU A 191 -7.78 20.98 10.24
C LEU A 191 -7.17 19.80 9.46
N LYS A 192 -6.72 18.75 10.17
CA LYS A 192 -6.20 17.52 9.57
C LYS A 192 -7.26 16.85 8.69
N LEU A 193 -8.49 16.72 9.18
CA LEU A 193 -9.59 16.10 8.45
C LEU A 193 -9.96 16.88 7.18
N GLU A 194 -10.03 18.22 7.25
CA GLU A 194 -10.29 19.04 6.06
C GLU A 194 -9.14 18.94 5.04
N PHE A 195 -7.88 18.91 5.51
CA PHE A 195 -6.71 18.71 4.63
C PHE A 195 -6.75 17.35 3.94
N MET A 196 -7.11 16.29 4.67
CA MET A 196 -7.27 14.94 4.11
C MET A 196 -8.41 14.89 3.08
N LYS A 197 -9.52 15.57 3.34
CA LYS A 197 -10.67 15.65 2.44
C LYS A 197 -10.30 16.33 1.12
N GLU A 198 -9.69 17.50 1.15
CA GLU A 198 -9.27 18.18 -0.08
C GLU A 198 -8.18 17.42 -0.84
N THR A 199 -7.24 16.78 -0.13
CA THR A 199 -6.24 15.89 -0.73
C THR A 199 -6.90 14.69 -1.40
N GLY A 200 -7.94 14.11 -0.79
CA GLY A 200 -8.71 13.01 -1.38
C GLY A 200 -9.45 13.40 -2.66
N PHE A 201 -10.08 14.59 -2.69
CA PHE A 201 -10.70 15.11 -3.91
C PHE A 201 -9.68 15.38 -5.03
N ALA A 202 -8.51 15.91 -4.68
CA ALA A 202 -7.43 16.09 -5.65
C ALA A 202 -6.95 14.73 -6.17
N HIS A 203 -6.76 13.74 -5.29
CA HIS A 203 -6.36 12.39 -5.68
C HIS A 203 -7.33 11.77 -6.68
N MET A 204 -8.65 11.85 -6.40
CA MET A 204 -9.68 11.36 -7.31
C MET A 204 -9.58 12.00 -8.70
N ARG A 205 -9.41 13.33 -8.77
CA ARG A 205 -9.25 14.05 -10.06
C ARG A 205 -8.02 13.62 -10.84
N ILE A 206 -6.93 13.31 -10.15
CA ILE A 206 -5.72 12.78 -10.78
C ILE A 206 -5.99 11.37 -11.32
N CYS A 207 -6.68 10.52 -10.55
CA CYS A 207 -7.09 9.18 -11.01
C CYS A 207 -8.03 9.24 -12.22
N ASP A 208 -8.87 10.26 -12.32
CA ASP A 208 -9.74 10.51 -13.49
C ASP A 208 -8.96 11.01 -14.73
N GLY A 209 -7.65 11.18 -14.61
CA GLY A 209 -6.73 11.56 -15.69
C GLY A 209 -6.30 13.02 -15.70
N VAL A 210 -6.81 13.85 -14.78
CA VAL A 210 -6.43 15.28 -14.69
C VAL A 210 -5.23 15.44 -13.74
N GLY A 211 -4.06 14.95 -14.17
CA GLY A 211 -2.82 14.97 -13.40
C GLY A 211 -1.90 16.17 -13.67
N SER A 212 -2.42 17.35 -14.02
CA SER A 212 -1.56 18.48 -14.38
C SER A 212 -0.95 19.17 -13.16
N TYR A 213 0.20 19.82 -13.34
CA TYR A 213 0.81 20.70 -12.34
C TYR A 213 -0.20 21.71 -11.75
N LEU A 214 -1.13 22.20 -12.56
CA LEU A 214 -2.19 23.11 -12.12
C LEU A 214 -3.12 22.48 -11.07
N GLN A 215 -3.44 21.19 -11.15
CA GLN A 215 -4.27 20.53 -10.14
C GLN A 215 -3.54 20.43 -8.79
N LEU A 216 -2.23 20.16 -8.82
CA LEU A 216 -1.40 20.12 -7.62
C LEU A 216 -1.28 21.51 -6.97
N CYS A 217 -1.08 22.56 -7.77
CA CYS A 217 -1.12 23.95 -7.27
C CYS A 217 -2.51 24.31 -6.73
N GLY A 218 -3.57 23.87 -7.40
CA GLY A 218 -4.95 24.05 -6.96
C GLY A 218 -5.23 23.37 -5.62
N LEU A 219 -4.64 22.19 -5.36
CA LEU A 219 -4.67 21.55 -4.05
C LEU A 219 -4.02 22.44 -2.99
N LEU A 220 -2.78 22.91 -3.21
CA LEU A 220 -2.10 23.79 -2.25
C LEU A 220 -2.91 25.07 -1.97
N ALA A 221 -3.54 25.65 -3.01
CA ALA A 221 -4.36 26.85 -2.86
C ALA A 221 -5.60 26.60 -1.98
N LYS A 222 -6.29 25.48 -2.20
CA LYS A 222 -7.42 25.06 -1.36
C LYS A 222 -7.02 24.84 0.09
N LEU A 223 -5.87 24.22 0.33
CA LEU A 223 -5.37 23.99 1.70
C LEU A 223 -5.07 25.32 2.41
N SER A 224 -4.53 26.32 1.69
CA SER A 224 -4.36 27.68 2.22
C SER A 224 -5.70 28.34 2.58
N ILE A 225 -6.73 28.17 1.75
CA ILE A 225 -8.08 28.69 2.04
C ILE A 225 -8.68 28.02 3.28
N VAL A 226 -8.55 26.69 3.39
CA VAL A 226 -9.02 25.93 4.56
C VAL A 226 -8.32 26.41 5.83
N ARG A 227 -7.00 26.64 5.76
CA ARG A 227 -6.22 27.21 6.87
C ARG A 227 -6.74 28.59 7.28
N ASP A 228 -7.04 29.46 6.31
CA ASP A 228 -7.57 30.80 6.59
C ASP A 228 -8.95 30.75 7.24
N THR A 229 -9.80 29.83 6.78
CA THR A 229 -11.14 29.61 7.35
C THR A 229 -11.08 29.06 8.77
N ALA A 230 -10.07 28.24 9.09
CA ALA A 230 -9.89 27.67 10.43
C ALA A 230 -9.20 28.63 11.43
N LYS A 231 -8.61 29.73 10.96
CA LYS A 231 -8.06 30.82 11.80
C LYS A 231 -9.10 31.90 12.14
N ALA A 232 -10.20 31.95 11.40
CA ALA A 232 -11.36 32.81 11.64
C ALA A 232 -12.31 32.19 12.66
#